data_AF-A0A7R9MUZ2-F1
#
_entry.id   AF-A0A7R9MUZ2-F1
#
_cell.length_a   1.000
_cell.length_b   1.000
_cell.length_c   1.000
_cell.angle_alpha   90.00
_cell.angle_beta   90.00
_cell.angle_gamma   90.00
#
_symmetry.space_group_name_H-M   'P 1'
#
loop_
_entity.id
_entity.type
_entity.pdbx_description
1 polymer ?
#
loop_
_entity_poly.entity_id
_entity_poly.type
_entity_poly.pdbx_seq_one_letter_code
_entity_poly.pdbx_strand_id
1 'polypeptide(L)'
;PLVDPKSDEILVKNLFVGINATDLNITAGRYFKHDDPPYPLGFEALGLIVKTGSAITNYSVGQYLVVKCGQLRAYSEYLYVTSADGLTVVPKPDPEYLALFGTSGLTASIGLSEGSRLASGEKV
;
A
#
# COMPACT_ATOMS: atom_id res chain seq x y z
N PRO A 1 -5.50 -17.32 -11.95
CA PRO A 1 -5.78 -16.52 -13.17
C PRO A 1 -6.43 -15.21 -12.75
N LEU A 2 -6.16 -14.11 -13.46
CA LEU A 2 -6.87 -12.85 -13.21
C LEU A 2 -8.35 -12.99 -13.58
N VAL A 3 -9.22 -12.40 -12.76
CA VAL A 3 -10.65 -12.31 -12.99
C VAL A 3 -11.06 -10.84 -13.01
N ASP A 4 -12.28 -10.55 -13.42
CA ASP A 4 -12.78 -9.19 -13.35
C ASP A 4 -12.94 -8.74 -11.89
N PRO A 5 -12.56 -7.49 -11.53
CA PRO A 5 -12.78 -6.98 -10.19
C PRO A 5 -14.29 -6.94 -9.89
N LYS A 6 -14.66 -7.20 -8.64
CA LYS A 6 -16.03 -7.00 -8.16
C LYS A 6 -16.44 -5.53 -8.29
N SER A 7 -17.73 -5.25 -8.10
CA SER A 7 -18.30 -3.91 -8.26
C SER A 7 -17.58 -2.83 -7.44
N ASP A 8 -17.07 -3.18 -6.26
CA ASP A 8 -16.40 -2.31 -5.28
C ASP A 8 -14.87 -2.47 -5.26
N GLU A 9 -14.31 -3.23 -6.20
CA GLU A 9 -12.87 -3.48 -6.29
C GLU A 9 -12.23 -2.67 -7.43
N ILE A 10 -10.96 -2.38 -7.28
CA ILE A 10 -10.09 -1.82 -8.30
C ILE A 10 -8.97 -2.83 -8.55
N LEU A 11 -8.74 -3.17 -9.82
CA LEU A 11 -7.60 -4.00 -10.21
C LEU A 11 -6.42 -3.08 -10.54
N VAL A 12 -5.36 -3.23 -9.76
CA VAL A 12 -4.11 -2.48 -9.88
C VAL A 12 -3.02 -3.42 -10.36
N LYS A 13 -2.26 -3.01 -11.38
CA LYS A 13 -1.00 -3.67 -11.77
C LYS A 13 0.14 -3.02 -11.00
N ASN A 14 0.85 -3.80 -10.19
CA ASN A 14 1.99 -3.31 -9.43
C ASN A 14 3.16 -2.99 -10.36
N LEU A 15 3.79 -1.84 -10.12
CA LEU A 15 5.01 -1.40 -10.79
C LEU A 15 6.19 -1.48 -9.83
N PHE A 16 5.98 -1.06 -8.59
CA PHE A 16 6.95 -1.12 -7.51
C PHE A 16 6.27 -1.58 -6.21
N VAL A 17 7.04 -2.21 -5.33
CA VAL A 17 6.59 -2.59 -3.98
C VAL A 17 7.55 -2.03 -2.93
N GLY A 18 7.03 -1.70 -1.76
CA GLY A 18 7.85 -1.29 -0.63
C GLY A 18 8.29 -2.49 0.20
N ILE A 19 9.58 -2.55 0.55
CA ILE A 19 10.12 -3.55 1.47
C ILE A 19 10.39 -2.87 2.81
N ASN A 20 9.74 -3.35 3.86
CA ASN A 20 9.85 -2.81 5.21
C ASN A 20 10.55 -3.82 6.13
N ALA A 21 11.13 -3.32 7.23
CA ALA A 21 11.72 -4.19 8.26
C ALA A 21 10.69 -5.20 8.82
N THR A 22 9.41 -4.81 8.86
CA THR A 22 8.30 -5.69 9.27
C THR A 22 8.16 -6.91 8.38
N ASP A 23 8.32 -6.78 7.06
CA ASP A 23 8.22 -7.91 6.12
C ASP A 23 9.30 -8.97 6.41
N LEU A 24 10.52 -8.52 6.75
CA LEU A 24 11.62 -9.39 7.15
C LEU A 24 11.36 -10.08 8.51
N ASN A 25 10.78 -9.35 9.47
CA ASN A 25 10.46 -9.93 10.78
C ASN A 25 9.33 -10.96 10.70
N ILE A 26 8.34 -10.75 9.82
CA ILE A 26 7.27 -11.72 9.57
C ILE A 26 7.84 -12.99 8.93
N THR A 27 8.61 -12.84 7.85
CA THR A 27 9.22 -13.99 7.14
C THR A 27 10.22 -14.77 8.01
N ALA A 28 10.88 -14.10 8.96
CA ALA A 28 11.75 -14.75 9.94
C ALA A 28 11.00 -15.41 11.11
N GLY A 29 9.66 -15.40 11.12
CA GLY A 29 8.84 -15.96 12.20
C GLY A 29 8.94 -15.19 13.53
N ARG A 30 9.41 -13.94 13.49
CA ARG A 30 9.62 -13.11 14.69
C ARG A 30 8.40 -12.27 15.02
N TYR A 31 7.61 -11.88 14.01
CA TYR A 31 6.43 -11.04 14.13
C TYR A 31 5.18 -11.76 13.67
N PHE A 32 4.11 -11.58 14.45
CA PHE A 32 2.78 -12.18 14.29
C PHE A 32 2.84 -13.72 14.16
N LYS A 33 2.03 -14.45 14.92
CA LYS A 33 1.85 -15.88 14.64
C LYS A 33 0.98 -15.99 13.38
N HIS A 34 1.61 -15.95 12.22
CA HIS A 34 0.95 -16.25 10.96
C HIS A 34 0.69 -17.75 10.84
N ASP A 35 -0.27 -18.10 9.99
CA ASP A 35 -0.50 -19.47 9.55
C ASP A 35 0.77 -20.05 8.91
N ASP A 36 0.86 -21.38 8.84
CA ASP A 36 1.95 -22.03 8.14
C ASP A 36 2.03 -21.58 6.66
N PRO A 37 3.23 -21.39 6.08
CA PRO A 37 3.38 -21.08 4.68
C PRO A 37 2.63 -22.07 3.75
N PRO A 38 2.12 -21.61 2.58
CA PRO A 38 2.30 -20.28 2.01
C PRO A 38 1.29 -19.24 2.52
N TYR A 39 1.76 -18.03 2.76
CA TYR A 39 0.92 -16.87 3.08
C TYR A 39 1.35 -15.64 2.26
N PRO A 40 0.43 -14.70 2.00
CA PRO A 40 0.73 -13.48 1.25
C PRO A 40 1.55 -12.48 2.10
N LEU A 41 2.30 -11.59 1.43
CA LEU A 41 3.20 -10.62 2.05
C LEU A 41 3.14 -9.23 1.41
N GLY A 42 3.74 -8.27 2.11
CA GLY A 42 3.91 -6.90 1.65
C GLY A 42 2.77 -5.99 2.06
N PHE A 43 3.13 -4.81 2.56
CA PHE A 43 2.20 -3.77 3.00
C PHE A 43 1.84 -2.78 1.92
N GLU A 44 2.70 -2.55 0.93
CA GLU A 44 2.53 -1.42 0.02
C GLU A 44 3.07 -1.63 -1.38
N ALA A 45 2.41 -0.97 -2.33
CA ALA A 45 2.77 -0.99 -3.73
C ALA A 45 2.44 0.34 -4.40
N LEU A 46 3.18 0.68 -5.44
CA LEU A 46 2.83 1.74 -6.39
C LEU A 46 2.44 1.06 -7.69
N GLY A 47 1.23 1.34 -8.16
CA GLY A 47 0.65 0.63 -9.29
C GLY A 47 -0.23 1.48 -10.17
N LEU A 48 -0.55 0.91 -11.33
CA LEU A 48 -1.44 1.46 -12.34
C LEU A 48 -2.83 0.83 -12.20
N ILE A 49 -3.89 1.64 -12.17
CA ILE A 49 -5.25 1.13 -12.29
C ILE A 49 -5.45 0.60 -13.71
N VAL A 50 -5.68 -0.70 -13.82
CA VAL A 50 -5.94 -1.36 -15.11
C VAL A 50 -7.43 -1.69 -15.31
N LYS A 51 -8.21 -1.80 -14.24
CA LYS A 51 -9.67 -2.00 -14.31
C LYS A 51 -10.35 -1.53 -13.03
N THR A 52 -11.59 -1.10 -13.13
CA THR A 52 -12.43 -0.71 -11.99
C THR A 52 -13.74 -1.50 -11.99
N GLY A 53 -14.24 -1.78 -10.79
CA GLY A 53 -15.59 -2.28 -10.58
C GLY A 53 -16.66 -1.26 -10.96
N SER A 54 -17.87 -1.73 -11.22
CA SER A 54 -18.98 -0.91 -11.70
C SER A 54 -19.48 0.16 -10.71
N ALA A 55 -19.18 0.03 -9.42
CA ALA A 55 -19.57 1.00 -8.39
C ALA A 55 -18.44 2.02 -8.07
N ILE A 56 -17.26 1.86 -8.68
CA ILE A 56 -16.13 2.78 -8.50
C ILE A 56 -16.35 4.03 -9.35
N THR A 57 -16.45 5.19 -8.71
CA THR A 57 -16.70 6.49 -9.38
C THR A 57 -15.58 7.51 -9.17
N ASN A 58 -14.75 7.32 -8.14
CA ASN A 58 -13.70 8.24 -7.71
C ASN A 58 -12.30 7.88 -8.23
N TYR A 59 -12.17 6.76 -8.96
CA TYR A 59 -10.94 6.31 -9.57
C TYR A 59 -11.17 5.91 -11.03
N SER A 60 -10.14 6.02 -11.84
CA SER A 60 -10.21 5.77 -13.28
C SER A 60 -9.00 4.97 -13.77
N VAL A 61 -9.24 4.10 -14.75
CA VAL A 61 -8.18 3.38 -15.46
C VAL A 61 -7.15 4.36 -16.02
N GLY A 62 -5.87 4.03 -15.89
CA GLY A 62 -4.77 4.90 -16.29
C GLY A 62 -4.17 5.74 -15.16
N GLN A 63 -4.83 5.84 -14.00
CA GLN A 63 -4.26 6.53 -12.84
C GLN A 63 -3.20 5.68 -12.15
N TYR A 64 -2.19 6.36 -11.60
CA TYR A 64 -1.20 5.77 -10.71
C TYR A 64 -1.58 6.04 -9.26
N LEU A 65 -1.35 5.05 -8.39
CA LEU A 65 -1.57 5.24 -6.96
C LEU A 65 -0.64 4.40 -6.10
N VAL A 66 -0.33 4.94 -4.93
CA VAL A 66 0.25 4.20 -3.82
C VAL A 66 -0.88 3.50 -3.08
N VAL A 67 -0.78 2.18 -2.97
CA VAL A 67 -1.65 1.30 -2.18
C VAL A 67 -0.94 1.00 -0.87
N LYS A 68 -1.58 1.30 0.26
CA LYS A 68 -1.29 0.71 1.56
C LYS A 68 -2.34 -0.36 1.85
N CYS A 69 -1.94 -1.62 1.74
CA CYS A 69 -2.84 -2.74 1.89
C CYS A 69 -3.26 -2.89 3.36
N GLY A 70 -4.56 -3.05 3.61
CA GLY A 70 -5.08 -3.35 4.95
C GLY A 70 -4.72 -4.76 5.43
N GLN A 71 -4.43 -5.66 4.50
CA GLN A 71 -3.96 -7.03 4.72
C GLN A 71 -2.68 -7.26 3.90
N LEU A 72 -1.82 -8.18 4.34
CA LEU A 72 -0.58 -8.50 3.63
C LEU A 72 -0.88 -9.13 2.28
N ARG A 73 -0.51 -8.46 1.18
CA ARG A 73 -0.70 -8.95 -0.20
C ARG A 73 0.02 -8.16 -1.28
N ALA A 74 0.74 -7.09 -0.91
CA ALA A 74 1.36 -6.20 -1.89
C ALA A 74 2.41 -6.88 -2.78
N TYR A 75 3.03 -7.98 -2.34
CA TYR A 75 4.02 -8.73 -3.12
C TYR A 75 3.35 -9.66 -4.13
N SER A 76 2.70 -9.04 -5.10
CA SER A 76 2.07 -9.69 -6.24
C SER A 76 2.17 -8.77 -7.46
N GLU A 77 1.99 -9.33 -8.66
CA GLU A 77 1.95 -8.53 -9.89
C GLU A 77 0.67 -7.69 -10.00
N TYR A 78 -0.42 -8.15 -9.36
CA TYR A 78 -1.74 -7.53 -9.42
C TYR A 78 -2.44 -7.54 -8.06
N LEU A 79 -3.08 -6.42 -7.74
CA LEU A 79 -3.84 -6.23 -6.50
C LEU A 79 -5.30 -5.92 -6.82
N TYR A 80 -6.21 -6.63 -6.15
CA TYR A 80 -7.60 -6.18 -6.00
C TYR A 80 -7.65 -5.32 -4.74
N VAL A 81 -7.96 -4.04 -4.87
CA VAL A 81 -8.02 -3.10 -3.75
C VAL A 81 -9.43 -2.57 -3.57
N THR A 82 -9.79 -2.23 -2.34
CA THR A 82 -11.12 -1.72 -1.97
C THR A 82 -10.99 -0.42 -1.19
N SER A 83 -12.10 0.16 -0.76
CA SER A 83 -12.12 1.33 0.14
C SER A 83 -11.54 1.05 1.54
N ALA A 84 -11.32 -0.22 1.91
CA ALA A 84 -10.65 -0.59 3.15
C ALA A 84 -9.12 -0.42 3.09
N ASP A 85 -8.55 -0.26 1.90
CA ASP A 85 -7.13 0.00 1.70
C ASP A 85 -6.85 1.52 1.69
N GLY A 86 -5.61 1.90 2.03
CA GLY A 86 -5.16 3.28 1.84
C GLY A 86 -4.79 3.51 0.38
N LEU A 87 -5.49 4.42 -0.30
CA LEU A 87 -5.27 4.69 -1.73
C LEU A 87 -4.91 6.16 -1.93
N THR A 88 -3.69 6.43 -2.40
CA THR A 88 -3.21 7.79 -2.69
C THR A 88 -2.83 7.92 -4.16
N VAL A 89 -3.61 8.70 -4.92
CA VAL A 89 -3.34 8.96 -6.34
C VAL A 89 -2.09 9.84 -6.47
N VAL A 90 -1.22 9.48 -7.41
CA VAL A 90 0.02 10.20 -7.71
C VAL A 90 0.11 10.56 -9.19
N PRO A 91 0.78 11.66 -9.56
CA PRO A 91 0.77 12.14 -10.94
C PRO A 91 1.61 11.28 -11.91
N LYS A 92 2.58 10.52 -11.40
CA LYS A 92 3.49 9.67 -12.18
C LYS A 92 3.98 8.48 -11.35
N PRO A 93 4.46 7.38 -11.97
CA PRO A 93 4.87 6.18 -11.25
C PRO A 93 6.31 6.29 -10.72
N ASP A 94 6.62 7.36 -10.00
CA ASP A 94 7.93 7.55 -9.38
C ASP A 94 8.02 6.72 -8.09
N PRO A 95 9.01 5.82 -7.93
CA PRO A 95 9.11 4.96 -6.76
C PRO A 95 9.26 5.71 -5.43
N GLU A 96 9.76 6.96 -5.46
CA GLU A 96 9.89 7.83 -4.30
C GLU A 96 8.54 8.08 -3.59
N TYR A 97 7.43 7.99 -4.31
CA TYR A 97 6.10 8.10 -3.70
C TYR A 97 5.80 6.98 -2.70
N LEU A 98 6.43 5.80 -2.83
CA LEU A 98 6.30 4.75 -1.81
C LEU A 98 6.93 5.17 -0.48
N ALA A 99 8.08 5.84 -0.51
CA ALA A 99 8.71 6.32 0.70
C ALA A 99 7.89 7.43 1.38
N LEU A 100 7.24 8.29 0.58
CA LEU A 100 6.46 9.43 1.08
C LEU A 100 5.06 9.05 1.58
N PHE A 101 4.31 8.26 0.82
CA PHE A 101 2.91 7.94 1.09
C PHE A 101 2.69 6.51 1.59
N GLY A 102 3.73 5.68 1.55
CA GLY A 102 3.72 4.36 2.16
C GLY A 102 3.97 4.41 3.67
N THR A 103 4.49 3.31 4.18
CA THR A 103 4.65 2.97 5.58
C THR A 103 5.62 3.93 6.24
N SER A 104 6.79 4.16 5.61
CA SER A 104 7.83 5.01 6.21
C SER A 104 7.37 6.47 6.40
N GLY A 105 6.90 7.13 5.34
CA GLY A 105 6.47 8.52 5.41
C GLY A 105 5.26 8.75 6.31
N LEU A 106 4.26 7.86 6.26
CA LEU A 106 3.10 7.93 7.16
C LEU A 106 3.50 7.70 8.62
N THR A 107 4.35 6.70 8.91
CA THR A 107 4.84 6.45 10.27
C THR A 107 5.68 7.61 10.79
N ALA A 108 6.54 8.21 9.97
CA ALA A 108 7.29 9.39 10.35
C ALA A 108 6.38 10.58 10.64
N SER A 109 5.37 10.82 9.79
CA SER A 109 4.37 11.89 10.01
C SER A 109 3.66 11.73 11.35
N ILE A 110 3.15 10.53 11.65
CA ILE A 110 2.47 10.23 12.92
C ILE A 110 3.45 10.34 14.11
N GLY A 111 4.68 9.83 13.95
CA GLY A 111 5.70 9.92 15.00
C GLY A 111 6.00 11.36 15.39
N LEU A 112 6.12 12.25 14.40
CA LEU A 112 6.38 13.67 14.63
C LEU A 112 5.14 14.40 15.19
N SER A 113 3.97 14.21 14.59
CA SER A 113 2.76 14.97 14.95
C SER A 113 2.06 14.46 16.21
N GLU A 114 1.96 13.14 16.38
CA GLU A 114 1.21 12.53 17.48
C GLU A 114 2.12 11.99 18.58
N GLY A 115 3.26 11.40 18.19
CA GLY A 115 4.23 10.82 19.11
C GLY A 115 4.97 11.89 19.90
N SER A 116 5.68 12.78 19.20
CA SER A 116 6.40 13.90 19.83
C SER A 116 5.56 15.16 19.99
N ARG A 117 4.47 15.34 19.22
CA ARG A 117 3.73 16.61 19.10
C ARG A 117 4.63 17.79 18.79
N LEU A 118 5.56 17.57 17.86
CA LEU A 118 6.61 18.51 17.50
C LEU A 118 5.98 19.80 16.93
N ALA A 119 6.33 20.93 17.52
CA ALA A 119 5.90 22.25 17.08
C ALA A 119 6.94 22.93 16.18
N SER A 120 6.50 23.98 15.47
CA SER A 120 7.38 24.77 14.61
C SER A 120 8.55 25.37 15.41
N GLY A 121 9.78 25.13 14.95
CA GLY A 121 11.01 25.63 15.57
C GLY A 121 11.64 24.67 16.58
N GLU A 122 10.96 23.57 16.93
CA GLU A 122 11.52 22.51 17.76
C GLU A 122 12.45 21.59 16.93
N LYS A 123 13.35 20.87 17.61
CA LYS A 123 14.40 20.03 17.00
C LYS A 123 14.16 18.55 17.35
N VAL A 124 14.59 17.68 16.44
CA VAL A 124 14.59 16.21 16.57
C VAL A 124 16.02 15.71 16.69
#